data_AF-A0A351LCV6-F1
#
_entry.id   AF-A0A351LCV6-F1
#
_cell.length_a   1.000
_cell.length_b   1.000
_cell.length_c   1.000
_cell.angle_alpha   90.00
_cell.angle_beta   90.00
_cell.angle_gamma   90.00
#
_symmetry.space_group_name_H-M   'P 1'
#
loop_
_entity.id
_entity.type
_entity.pdbx_description
1 polymer ?
#
loop_
_entity_poly.entity_id
_entity_poly.type
_entity_poly.pdbx_seq_one_letter_code
_entity_poly.pdbx_strand_id
1 'polypeptide(L)'
;MLETLKTMYDGYGFDNVVGISYFNKFLDELRSYRFSEIFAIQAKTYPLRYVFDFLLSTPSLWVQLSDVEWIEIMNSMNPRPYPLKLSLDNGYFADIHFLAKYIRVNSIEVFLRQPSFRDLDKNYVIQYCQRDVYSFLVDEIDLEDLDGDYFVSEQEIRSVQSRLTYGGIFSNFNFNEDELINFLKKEHSLLNSLQ
;
A
#
# COMPACT_ATOMS: atom_id res chain seq x y z
N MET A 1 3.88 -14.78 15.43
CA MET A 1 3.50 -14.17 14.13
C MET A 1 2.20 -14.69 13.53
N LEU A 2 2.11 -15.85 12.84
CA LEU A 2 0.89 -16.20 12.08
C LEU A 2 -0.38 -16.26 12.95
N GLU A 3 -0.28 -16.87 14.12
CA GLU A 3 -1.37 -16.91 15.10
C GLU A 3 -1.78 -15.49 15.54
N THR A 4 -0.81 -14.64 15.84
CA THR A 4 -0.99 -13.23 16.21
C THR A 4 -1.70 -12.42 15.13
N LEU A 5 -1.24 -12.53 13.87
CA LEU A 5 -1.86 -11.83 12.74
C LEU A 5 -3.30 -12.31 12.53
N LYS A 6 -3.54 -13.62 12.70
CA LYS A 6 -4.90 -14.18 12.65
C LYS A 6 -5.78 -13.68 13.78
N THR A 7 -5.33 -13.72 15.02
CA THR A 7 -6.06 -13.19 16.18
C THR A 7 -6.38 -11.71 16.02
N MET A 8 -5.43 -10.95 15.46
CA MET A 8 -5.60 -9.53 15.18
C MET A 8 -6.61 -9.26 14.06
N TYR A 9 -6.78 -10.15 13.09
CA TYR A 9 -7.85 -10.02 12.11
C TYR A 9 -9.20 -10.48 12.69
N ASP A 10 -9.23 -11.65 13.35
CA ASP A 10 -10.45 -12.25 13.89
C ASP A 10 -11.13 -11.36 14.94
N GLY A 11 -10.36 -10.55 15.68
CA GLY A 11 -10.88 -9.60 16.66
C GLY A 11 -11.14 -8.19 16.11
N TYR A 12 -10.76 -7.89 14.87
CA TYR A 12 -10.90 -6.57 14.29
C TYR A 12 -12.37 -6.23 14.01
N GLY A 13 -12.81 -5.05 14.45
CA GLY A 13 -14.19 -4.59 14.23
C GLY A 13 -15.24 -5.21 15.18
N PHE A 14 -14.85 -6.11 16.08
CA PHE A 14 -15.72 -6.58 17.16
C PHE A 14 -15.81 -5.51 18.25
N ASP A 15 -17.02 -5.18 18.72
CA ASP A 15 -17.29 -4.16 19.77
C ASP A 15 -16.63 -2.79 19.54
N ASN A 16 -16.55 -2.33 18.28
CA ASN A 16 -15.86 -1.08 17.88
C ASN A 16 -14.36 -1.04 18.26
N VAL A 17 -13.72 -2.21 18.39
CA VAL A 17 -12.29 -2.30 18.67
C VAL A 17 -11.52 -2.22 17.35
N VAL A 18 -11.09 -1.00 17.01
CA VAL A 18 -10.40 -0.63 15.76
C VAL A 18 -9.32 0.45 16.02
N GLY A 19 -8.58 0.84 14.99
CA GLY A 19 -7.58 1.93 15.07
C GLY A 19 -6.33 1.61 15.90
N ILE A 20 -5.48 2.62 16.11
CA ILE A 20 -4.20 2.52 16.83
C ILE A 20 -4.34 1.77 18.16
N SER A 21 -5.37 2.11 18.95
CA SER A 21 -5.59 1.52 20.28
C SER A 21 -5.73 -0.01 20.27
N TYR A 22 -6.32 -0.56 19.20
CA TYR A 22 -6.46 -2.00 19.03
C TYR A 22 -5.14 -2.65 18.66
N PHE A 23 -4.51 -2.14 17.60
CA PHE A 23 -3.30 -2.73 17.03
C PHE A 23 -2.09 -2.63 17.97
N ASN A 24 -2.05 -1.60 18.84
CA ASN A 24 -1.02 -1.44 19.87
C ASN A 24 -0.86 -2.66 20.78
N LYS A 25 -1.92 -3.47 20.97
CA LYS A 25 -1.88 -4.69 21.79
C LYS A 25 -0.92 -5.75 21.24
N PHE A 26 -0.60 -5.69 19.94
CA PHE A 26 0.21 -6.70 19.25
C PHE A 26 1.61 -6.21 18.88
N LEU A 27 1.89 -4.90 19.00
CA LEU A 27 3.09 -4.29 18.45
C LEU A 27 4.40 -4.86 19.01
N ASP A 28 4.46 -5.16 20.31
CA ASP A 28 5.67 -5.69 20.92
C ASP A 28 6.05 -7.06 20.35
N GLU A 29 5.05 -7.89 20.03
CA GLU A 29 5.32 -9.15 19.33
C GLU A 29 5.73 -8.90 17.88
N LEU A 30 5.01 -8.03 17.16
CA LEU A 30 5.27 -7.75 15.75
C LEU A 30 6.67 -7.16 15.49
N ARG A 31 7.20 -6.36 16.43
CA ARG A 31 8.56 -5.80 16.35
C ARG A 31 9.68 -6.84 16.24
N SER A 32 9.42 -8.08 16.61
CA SER A 32 10.39 -9.17 16.50
C SER A 32 10.52 -9.74 15.08
N TYR A 33 9.68 -9.30 14.14
CA TYR A 33 9.62 -9.80 12.76
C TYR A 33 9.92 -8.69 11.75
N ARG A 34 10.33 -9.08 10.54
CA ARG A 34 10.53 -8.13 9.46
C ARG A 34 9.18 -7.60 8.99
N PHE A 35 9.04 -6.29 8.84
CA PHE A 35 7.78 -5.70 8.40
C PHE A 35 7.33 -6.20 7.03
N SER A 36 8.25 -6.48 6.10
CA SER A 36 7.92 -7.06 4.79
C SER A 36 7.24 -8.42 4.89
N GLU A 37 7.61 -9.25 5.87
CA GLU A 37 6.98 -10.55 6.12
C GLU A 37 5.58 -10.38 6.71
N ILE A 38 5.44 -9.51 7.72
CA ILE A 38 4.16 -9.16 8.32
C ILE A 38 3.20 -8.65 7.26
N PHE A 39 3.65 -7.65 6.49
CA PHE A 39 2.87 -7.03 5.44
C PHE A 39 2.43 -8.04 4.38
N ALA A 40 3.36 -8.87 3.88
CA ALA A 40 3.04 -9.84 2.85
C ALA A 40 1.99 -10.85 3.31
N ILE A 41 2.02 -11.29 4.58
CA ILE A 41 0.97 -12.17 5.12
C ILE A 41 -0.36 -11.42 5.16
N GLN A 42 -0.38 -10.22 5.75
CA GLN A 42 -1.61 -9.44 5.90
C GLN A 42 -2.27 -9.15 4.53
N ALA A 43 -1.50 -8.61 3.60
CA ALA A 43 -1.94 -8.22 2.26
C ALA A 43 -2.40 -9.42 1.41
N LYS A 44 -1.76 -10.59 1.54
CA LYS A 44 -2.12 -11.77 0.76
C LYS A 44 -3.32 -12.53 1.33
N THR A 45 -3.62 -12.37 2.61
CA THR A 45 -4.65 -13.13 3.31
C THR A 45 -5.95 -12.35 3.48
N TYR A 46 -5.88 -11.04 3.73
CA TYR A 46 -7.04 -10.28 4.20
C TYR A 46 -7.51 -9.20 3.21
N PRO A 47 -8.74 -8.69 3.39
CA PRO A 47 -9.29 -7.66 2.53
C PRO A 47 -8.50 -6.34 2.61
N LEU A 48 -8.52 -5.58 1.52
CA LEU A 48 -7.74 -4.35 1.35
C LEU A 48 -8.04 -3.33 2.44
N ARG A 49 -9.31 -3.13 2.78
CA ARG A 49 -9.73 -2.21 3.85
C ARG A 49 -9.04 -2.52 5.17
N TYR A 50 -9.06 -3.77 5.60
CA TYR A 50 -8.37 -4.19 6.83
C TYR A 50 -6.86 -3.92 6.76
N VAL A 51 -6.25 -4.19 5.60
CA VAL A 51 -4.80 -3.97 5.41
C VAL A 51 -4.45 -2.49 5.51
N PHE A 52 -5.29 -1.59 4.99
CA PHE A 52 -5.11 -0.15 5.17
C PHE A 52 -5.28 0.27 6.62
N ASP A 53 -6.33 -0.20 7.29
CA ASP A 53 -6.54 0.10 8.70
C ASP A 53 -5.36 -0.38 9.55
N PHE A 54 -4.81 -1.57 9.24
CA PHE A 54 -3.58 -2.07 9.87
C PHE A 54 -2.38 -1.15 9.62
N LEU A 55 -2.12 -0.74 8.37
CA LEU A 55 -1.01 0.16 8.05
C LEU A 55 -1.17 1.50 8.77
N LEU A 56 -2.32 2.13 8.62
CA LEU A 56 -2.63 3.44 9.21
C LEU A 56 -2.61 3.40 10.75
N SER A 57 -2.91 2.25 11.36
CA SER A 57 -2.89 2.08 12.82
C SER A 57 -1.56 1.59 13.39
N THR A 58 -0.59 1.22 12.55
CA THR A 58 0.70 0.69 13.01
C THR A 58 1.91 1.47 12.48
N PRO A 59 1.89 2.82 12.51
CA PRO A 59 2.97 3.63 11.95
C PRO A 59 4.35 3.25 12.48
N SER A 60 4.45 2.90 13.77
CA SER A 60 5.72 2.51 14.39
C SER A 60 6.43 1.29 13.74
N LEU A 61 5.73 0.51 12.91
CA LEU A 61 6.32 -0.60 12.15
C LEU A 61 6.94 -0.19 10.81
N TRP A 62 6.53 0.94 10.22
CA TRP A 62 6.88 1.28 8.83
C TRP A 62 7.30 2.73 8.57
N VAL A 63 7.02 3.68 9.47
CA VAL A 63 7.32 5.11 9.22
C VAL A 63 8.80 5.42 9.12
N GLN A 64 9.69 4.49 9.49
CA GLN A 64 11.14 4.64 9.34
C GLN A 64 11.72 3.87 8.15
N LEU A 65 10.89 3.15 7.39
CA LEU A 65 11.36 2.41 6.22
C LEU A 65 11.90 3.36 5.16
N SER A 66 13.01 2.94 4.57
CA SER A 66 13.63 3.52 3.40
C SER A 66 12.88 3.17 2.12
N ASP A 67 13.24 3.86 1.03
CA ASP A 67 12.81 3.55 -0.33
C ASP A 67 13.17 2.12 -0.75
N VAL A 68 14.38 1.65 -0.41
CA VAL A 68 14.83 0.28 -0.69
C VAL A 68 13.96 -0.75 0.04
N GLU A 69 13.59 -0.50 1.29
CA GLU A 69 12.71 -1.40 2.05
C GLU A 69 11.29 -1.43 1.50
N TRP A 70 10.76 -0.30 1.02
CA TRP A 70 9.47 -0.29 0.32
C TRP A 70 9.53 -1.07 -1.01
N ILE A 71 10.63 -1.00 -1.75
CA ILE A 71 10.84 -1.82 -2.95
C ILE A 71 10.95 -3.31 -2.59
N GLU A 72 11.59 -3.66 -1.46
CA GLU A 72 11.63 -5.03 -0.96
C GLU A 72 10.21 -5.54 -0.65
N ILE A 73 9.37 -4.71 -0.04
CA ILE A 73 7.95 -5.02 0.20
C ILE A 73 7.24 -5.27 -1.13
N MET A 74 7.39 -4.37 -2.11
CA MET A 74 6.80 -4.55 -3.45
C MET A 74 7.23 -5.86 -4.11
N ASN A 75 8.50 -6.25 -3.94
CA ASN A 75 9.04 -7.48 -4.46
C ASN A 75 8.46 -8.72 -3.75
N SER A 76 8.26 -8.65 -2.43
CA SER A 76 7.69 -9.75 -1.63
C SER A 76 6.24 -10.10 -2.04
N MET A 77 5.56 -9.18 -2.72
CA MET A 77 4.21 -9.36 -3.25
C MET A 77 4.17 -10.08 -4.61
N ASN A 78 5.33 -10.27 -5.27
CA ASN A 78 5.42 -11.02 -6.52
C ASN A 78 5.52 -12.53 -6.27
N PRO A 79 5.02 -13.38 -7.18
CA PRO A 79 4.22 -13.03 -8.36
C PRO A 79 2.82 -12.52 -7.96
N ARG A 80 2.32 -11.48 -8.64
CA ARG A 80 0.99 -10.95 -8.34
C ARG A 80 -0.12 -11.75 -9.03
N PRO A 81 -1.28 -11.94 -8.39
CA PRO A 81 -2.43 -12.57 -9.01
C PRO A 81 -3.02 -11.69 -10.11
N TYR A 82 -3.69 -12.32 -11.07
CA TYR A 82 -4.39 -11.61 -12.14
C TYR A 82 -5.56 -10.78 -11.59
N PRO A 83 -5.53 -9.44 -11.73
CA PRO A 83 -6.41 -8.55 -10.96
C PRO A 83 -7.89 -8.66 -11.36
N LEU A 84 -8.21 -8.95 -12.61
CA LEU A 84 -9.60 -9.02 -13.08
C LEU A 84 -10.38 -10.23 -12.51
N LYS A 85 -9.70 -11.17 -11.85
CA LYS A 85 -10.34 -12.29 -11.13
C LYS A 85 -10.48 -12.06 -9.62
N LEU A 86 -9.98 -10.94 -9.11
CA LEU A 86 -9.98 -10.64 -7.68
C LEU A 86 -11.15 -9.72 -7.31
N SER A 87 -11.54 -9.73 -6.05
CA SER A 87 -12.38 -8.67 -5.47
C SER A 87 -11.71 -7.29 -5.63
N LEU A 88 -12.51 -6.23 -5.64
CA LEU A 88 -12.00 -4.85 -5.52
C LEU A 88 -11.27 -4.68 -4.18
N ASP A 89 -11.81 -5.28 -3.13
CA ASP A 89 -11.28 -5.24 -1.76
C ASP A 89 -10.18 -6.29 -1.51
N ASN A 90 -9.34 -6.60 -2.51
CA ASN A 90 -8.25 -7.56 -2.33
C ASN A 90 -6.94 -6.88 -1.92
N GLY A 91 -6.29 -7.37 -0.87
CA GLY A 91 -5.07 -6.77 -0.32
C GLY A 91 -3.78 -6.95 -1.13
N TYR A 92 -3.73 -7.77 -2.19
CA TYR A 92 -2.45 -8.10 -2.87
C TYR A 92 -1.74 -6.90 -3.49
N PHE A 93 -2.44 -5.80 -3.71
CA PHE A 93 -1.91 -4.56 -4.30
C PHE A 93 -1.85 -3.41 -3.27
N ALA A 94 -2.04 -3.71 -1.98
CA ALA A 94 -2.11 -2.73 -0.92
C ALA A 94 -0.82 -1.90 -0.78
N ASP A 95 0.34 -2.43 -1.12
CA ASP A 95 1.62 -1.71 -1.03
C ASP A 95 1.67 -0.55 -2.02
N ILE A 96 1.33 -0.82 -3.29
CA ILE A 96 1.28 0.19 -4.35
C ILE A 96 0.18 1.20 -4.02
N HIS A 97 -0.99 0.70 -3.66
CA HIS A 97 -2.16 1.52 -3.40
C HIS A 97 -1.95 2.42 -2.18
N PHE A 98 -1.48 1.90 -1.05
CA PHE A 98 -1.21 2.67 0.16
C PHE A 98 -0.20 3.80 -0.08
N LEU A 99 0.90 3.49 -0.77
CA LEU A 99 1.94 4.48 -1.08
C LEU A 99 1.43 5.61 -2.00
N ALA A 100 0.59 5.27 -2.98
CA ALA A 100 0.01 6.25 -3.88
C ALA A 100 -1.09 7.09 -3.22
N LYS A 101 -2.04 6.42 -2.55
CA LYS A 101 -3.18 7.05 -1.90
C LYS A 101 -2.76 7.84 -0.67
N TYR A 102 -2.26 7.18 0.37
CA TYR A 102 -2.00 7.84 1.65
C TYR A 102 -0.66 8.55 1.69
N ILE A 103 0.43 7.90 1.25
CA ILE A 103 1.78 8.52 1.30
C ILE A 103 2.00 9.54 0.18
N ARG A 104 1.15 9.56 -0.85
CA ARG A 104 1.22 10.50 -1.98
C ARG A 104 2.55 10.44 -2.73
N VAL A 105 3.11 9.24 -2.91
CA VAL A 105 4.29 8.97 -3.74
C VAL A 105 3.96 8.04 -4.90
N ASN A 106 4.64 8.21 -6.04
CA ASN A 106 4.32 7.48 -7.26
C ASN A 106 4.88 6.05 -7.26
N SER A 107 4.30 5.21 -6.41
CA SER A 107 4.61 3.78 -6.29
C SER A 107 4.35 3.01 -7.57
N ILE A 108 3.39 3.42 -8.40
CA ILE A 108 3.09 2.80 -9.68
C ILE A 108 4.29 2.95 -10.62
N GLU A 109 4.76 4.18 -10.83
CA GLU A 109 5.95 4.47 -11.66
C GLU A 109 7.19 3.73 -11.13
N VAL A 110 7.41 3.74 -9.82
CA VAL A 110 8.53 3.03 -9.19
C VAL A 110 8.45 1.54 -9.46
N PHE A 111 7.29 0.91 -9.31
CA PHE A 111 7.09 -0.52 -9.59
C PHE A 111 7.38 -0.84 -11.06
N LEU A 112 6.83 -0.06 -11.99
CA LEU A 112 7.00 -0.29 -13.44
C LEU A 112 8.45 -0.16 -13.90
N ARG A 113 9.23 0.70 -13.25
CA ARG A 113 10.66 0.90 -13.55
C ARG A 113 11.59 -0.16 -12.99
N GLN A 114 11.13 -1.02 -12.07
CA GLN A 114 12.00 -2.05 -11.50
C GLN A 114 12.44 -3.04 -12.58
N PRO A 115 13.76 -3.18 -12.85
CA PRO A 115 14.24 -4.11 -13.87
C PRO A 115 14.05 -5.58 -13.47
N SER A 116 14.01 -5.86 -12.17
CA SER A 116 13.85 -7.21 -11.61
C SER A 116 12.41 -7.72 -11.66
N PHE A 117 11.42 -6.85 -11.90
CA PHE A 117 10.01 -7.25 -11.94
C PHE A 117 9.62 -7.67 -13.36
N ARG A 118 8.91 -8.80 -13.46
CA ARG A 118 8.49 -9.35 -14.76
C ARG A 118 7.45 -8.45 -15.40
N ASP A 119 7.45 -8.36 -16.73
CA ASP A 119 6.47 -7.56 -17.47
C ASP A 119 5.03 -8.01 -17.23
N LEU A 120 4.82 -9.31 -16.94
CA LEU A 120 3.51 -9.82 -16.56
C LEU A 120 3.00 -9.18 -15.25
N ASP A 121 3.85 -9.08 -14.23
CA ASP A 121 3.47 -8.48 -12.95
C ASP A 121 3.23 -6.96 -13.13
N LYS A 122 4.04 -6.28 -13.95
CA LYS A 122 3.84 -4.86 -14.32
C LYS A 122 2.50 -4.64 -15.02
N ASN A 123 2.16 -5.50 -15.98
CA ASN A 123 0.88 -5.45 -16.67
C ASN A 123 -0.30 -5.65 -15.69
N TYR A 124 -0.17 -6.57 -14.74
CA TYR A 124 -1.19 -6.80 -13.71
C TYR A 124 -1.36 -5.58 -12.79
N VAL A 125 -0.28 -4.89 -12.41
CA VAL A 125 -0.37 -3.64 -11.66
C VAL A 125 -1.14 -2.58 -12.45
N ILE A 126 -0.83 -2.39 -13.74
CA ILE A 126 -1.56 -1.42 -14.58
C ILE A 126 -3.04 -1.76 -14.65
N GLN A 127 -3.39 -3.03 -14.92
CA GLN A 127 -4.78 -3.47 -14.99
C GLN A 127 -5.52 -3.31 -13.66
N TYR A 128 -4.85 -3.56 -12.53
CA TYR A 128 -5.40 -3.30 -11.20
C TYR A 128 -5.72 -1.81 -11.03
N CYS A 129 -4.77 -0.94 -11.35
CA CYS A 129 -4.94 0.52 -11.21
C CYS A 129 -6.03 1.08 -12.12
N GLN A 130 -6.18 0.53 -13.33
CA GLN A 130 -7.21 0.94 -14.29
C GLN A 130 -8.63 0.52 -13.87
N ARG A 131 -8.75 -0.49 -12.99
CA ARG A 131 -10.06 -1.03 -12.58
C ARG A 131 -10.82 -0.07 -11.67
N ASP A 132 -10.11 0.66 -10.81
CA ASP A 132 -10.69 1.61 -9.87
C ASP A 132 -9.70 2.74 -9.59
N VAL A 133 -9.58 3.64 -10.57
CA VAL A 133 -8.67 4.80 -10.54
C VAL A 133 -8.99 5.70 -9.35
N TYR A 134 -10.28 5.90 -9.05
CA TYR A 134 -10.75 6.75 -7.96
C TYR A 134 -10.21 6.32 -6.60
N SER A 135 -10.08 5.01 -6.37
CA SER A 135 -9.60 4.48 -5.10
C SER A 135 -8.20 4.98 -4.71
N PHE A 136 -7.36 5.36 -5.69
CA PHE A 136 -6.02 5.90 -5.45
C PHE A 136 -6.00 7.39 -5.05
N LEU A 137 -7.15 8.07 -5.15
CA LEU A 137 -7.29 9.46 -4.78
C LEU A 137 -7.79 9.55 -3.34
N VAL A 138 -7.23 10.49 -2.58
CA VAL A 138 -7.63 10.74 -1.20
C VAL A 138 -8.89 11.61 -1.22
N ASP A 139 -9.91 11.21 -0.46
CA ASP A 139 -11.10 12.04 -0.25
C ASP A 139 -11.07 12.76 1.11
N GLU A 140 -12.09 13.58 1.39
CA GLU A 140 -12.17 14.35 2.64
C GLU A 140 -12.27 13.44 3.87
N ILE A 141 -12.96 12.30 3.76
CA ILE A 141 -13.17 11.35 4.86
C ILE A 141 -11.83 10.67 5.21
N ASP A 142 -11.07 10.28 4.19
CA ASP A 142 -9.73 9.73 4.37
C ASP A 142 -8.83 10.69 5.17
N LEU A 143 -8.95 12.01 4.94
CA LEU A 143 -8.13 13.02 5.64
C LEU A 143 -8.58 13.24 7.08
N GLU A 144 -9.88 13.21 7.34
CA GLU A 144 -10.45 13.37 8.69
C GLU A 144 -9.97 12.27 9.64
N ASP A 145 -9.79 11.05 9.14
CA ASP A 145 -9.32 9.92 9.96
C ASP A 145 -7.81 9.97 10.27
N LEU A 146 -7.01 10.81 9.60
CA LEU A 146 -5.55 10.95 9.82
C LEU A 146 -5.21 11.91 10.97
N ASP A 147 -5.84 11.69 12.13
CA ASP A 147 -5.83 12.58 13.29
C ASP A 147 -4.65 12.34 14.27
N GLY A 148 -3.98 11.18 14.18
CA GLY A 148 -2.93 10.75 15.13
C GLY A 148 -3.46 9.97 16.34
N ASP A 149 -4.78 9.90 16.53
CA ASP A 149 -5.45 9.22 17.64
C ASP A 149 -6.11 7.92 17.16
N TYR A 150 -6.90 7.99 16.10
CA TYR A 150 -7.53 6.85 15.44
C TYR A 150 -6.56 6.18 14.47
N PHE A 151 -5.99 6.96 13.54
CA PHE A 151 -4.94 6.54 12.61
C PHE A 151 -3.73 7.47 12.68
N VAL A 152 -2.66 7.10 11.97
CA VAL A 152 -1.45 7.90 11.81
C VAL A 152 -1.76 9.34 11.40
N SER A 153 -1.10 10.30 12.03
CA SER A 153 -1.32 11.73 11.74
C SER A 153 -0.90 12.11 10.32
N GLU A 154 -1.60 13.08 9.74
CA GLU A 154 -1.24 13.68 8.44
C GLU A 154 0.21 14.22 8.43
N GLN A 155 0.68 14.76 9.55
CA GLN A 155 2.05 15.27 9.67
C GLN A 155 3.09 14.14 9.49
N GLU A 156 2.84 12.96 10.05
CA GLU A 156 3.73 11.82 9.94
C GLU A 156 3.74 11.26 8.51
N ILE A 157 2.57 11.19 7.87
CA ILE A 157 2.43 10.87 6.44
C ILE A 157 3.27 11.82 5.58
N ARG A 158 3.14 13.13 5.78
CA ARG A 158 3.93 14.15 5.06
C ARG A 158 5.43 14.02 5.31
N SER A 159 5.83 13.65 6.53
CA SER A 159 7.23 13.40 6.86
C SER A 159 7.78 12.20 6.09
N VAL A 160 7.01 11.11 6.00
CA VAL A 160 7.39 9.92 5.21
C VAL A 160 7.47 10.26 3.73
N GLN A 161 6.45 10.94 3.18
CA GLN A 161 6.44 11.41 1.78
C GLN A 161 7.71 12.22 1.46
N SER A 162 8.05 13.19 2.31
CA SER A 162 9.22 14.05 2.12
C SER A 162 10.52 13.24 2.12
N ARG A 163 10.64 12.25 3.01
CA ARG A 163 11.81 11.37 3.07
C ARG A 163 11.95 10.49 1.82
N LEU A 164 10.86 9.85 1.39
CA LEU A 164 10.89 8.96 0.23
C LEU A 164 11.17 9.73 -1.08
N THR A 165 10.69 10.97 -1.18
CA THR A 165 10.92 11.81 -2.37
C THR A 165 12.30 12.46 -2.39
N TYR A 166 12.90 12.73 -1.22
CA TYR A 166 14.26 13.27 -1.13
C TYR A 166 15.32 12.36 -1.79
N GLY A 167 15.15 11.04 -1.69
CA GLY A 167 16.04 10.06 -2.32
C GLY A 167 15.98 10.03 -3.85
N GLY A 168 14.96 10.66 -4.47
CA GLY A 168 14.78 10.73 -5.92
C GLY A 168 14.28 9.45 -6.59
N ILE A 169 14.13 8.35 -5.85
CA ILE A 169 13.53 7.11 -6.35
C ILE A 169 12.02 7.28 -6.53
N PHE A 170 11.36 7.77 -5.48
CA PHE A 170 9.93 8.07 -5.51
C PHE A 170 9.71 9.52 -5.96
N SER A 171 8.82 9.73 -6.93
CA SER A 171 8.28 11.04 -7.27
C SER A 171 6.97 11.30 -6.49
N ASN A 172 6.48 12.53 -6.48
CA ASN A 172 5.17 12.83 -5.88
C ASN A 172 4.03 12.25 -6.72
N PHE A 173 3.02 11.70 -6.06
CA PHE A 173 1.77 11.29 -6.70
C PHE A 173 0.80 12.49 -6.77
N ASN A 174 0.95 13.29 -7.82
CA ASN A 174 0.18 14.53 -8.04
C ASN A 174 -0.76 14.40 -9.25
N PHE A 175 -1.39 13.24 -9.41
CA PHE A 175 -2.38 13.03 -10.46
C PHE A 175 -3.76 13.45 -9.98
N ASN A 176 -4.51 14.13 -10.83
CA ASN A 176 -5.96 14.02 -10.84
C ASN A 176 -6.40 12.74 -11.58
N GLU A 177 -7.71 12.48 -11.60
CA GLU A 177 -8.28 11.28 -12.20
C GLU A 177 -7.90 11.13 -13.69
N ASP A 178 -8.14 12.16 -14.50
CA ASP A 178 -7.87 12.13 -15.95
C ASP A 178 -6.37 11.93 -16.23
N GLU A 179 -5.51 12.58 -15.46
CA GLU A 179 -4.06 12.43 -15.59
C GLU A 179 -3.62 11.01 -15.22
N LEU A 180 -4.18 10.40 -14.18
CA LEU A 180 -3.88 9.02 -13.80
C LEU A 180 -4.35 8.05 -14.88
N ILE A 181 -5.56 8.23 -15.43
CA ILE A 181 -6.08 7.42 -16.54
C ILE A 181 -5.13 7.49 -17.74
N ASN A 182 -4.71 8.71 -18.11
CA ASN A 182 -3.83 8.93 -19.26
C ASN A 182 -2.44 8.34 -19.04
N PHE A 183 -1.88 8.50 -17.83
CA PHE A 183 -0.63 7.88 -17.41
C PHE A 183 -0.69 6.36 -17.57
N LEU A 184 -1.72 5.72 -16.98
CA LEU A 184 -1.88 4.26 -17.04
C LEU A 184 -2.08 3.74 -18.47
N LYS A 185 -2.83 4.46 -19.32
CA LYS A 185 -3.00 4.10 -20.74
C LYS A 185 -1.67 4.15 -21.49
N LYS A 186 -0.87 5.19 -21.26
CA LYS A 186 0.46 5.35 -21.88
C LYS A 186 1.39 4.20 -21.47
N GLU A 187 1.50 3.93 -20.17
CA GLU A 187 2.35 2.85 -19.66
C GLU A 187 1.91 1.48 -20.17
N HIS A 188 0.60 1.24 -20.27
CA HIS A 188 0.07 0.00 -20.86
C HIS A 188 0.48 -0.17 -22.32
N SER A 189 0.40 0.90 -23.11
CA SER A 189 0.81 0.88 -24.52
C SER A 189 2.31 0.61 -24.67
N LEU A 190 3.14 1.21 -23.81
CA LEU A 190 4.60 1.04 -23.84
C LEU A 190 5.00 -0.39 -23.53
N LEU A 191 4.41 -1.01 -22.50
CA LEU A 191 4.71 -2.41 -22.15
C LEU A 191 4.32 -3.37 -23.28
N ASN A 192 3.19 -3.14 -23.94
CA ASN A 192 2.74 -3.99 -25.04
C ASN A 192 3.53 -3.76 -26.34
N SER A 193 4.18 -2.61 -26.52
CA SER A 193 5.03 -2.35 -27.71
C SER A 193 6.42 -2.99 -27.64
N LEU A 194 6.83 -3.48 -26.47
CA LEU A 194 8.14 -4.09 -26.22
C LEU A 194 8.11 -5.62 -26.29
N GLN A 195 6.93 -6.22 -26.51
CA GLN A 195 6.70 -7.66 -26.66
C GLN A 195 6.64 -8.07 -28.13
#